data_AF-B0EPC9-F1
#
_entry.id   AF-B0EPC9-F1
#
_cell.length_a   1.000
_cell.length_b   1.000
_cell.length_c   1.000
_cell.angle_alpha   90.00
_cell.angle_beta   90.00
_cell.angle_gamma   90.00
#
_symmetry.space_group_name_H-M   'P 1'
#
loop_
_entity.id
_entity.type
_entity.pdbx_description
1 polymer ?
#
loop_
_entity_poly.entity_id
_entity_poly.type
_entity_poly.pdbx_seq_one_letter_code
_entity_poly.pdbx_strand_id
1 'polypeptide(L)'
;MTTSCGTLHYAAPEIVGTAETYTEACDMWSIGVLAFVLLTVSFPFDGTLEEVKQKICKGDVDWNRIKGKDTCEEAIDFVEKLLVVDSSKRMTAQECLEHPFLHLLDVETDIDIPLDIIDDFEL
;
A
#
# COMPACT_ATOMS: atom_id res chain seq x y z
N MET A 1 -6.85 -17.40 -21.96
CA MET A 1 -7.21 -16.47 -20.88
C MET A 1 -6.00 -16.36 -19.97
N THR A 2 -5.18 -15.32 -20.15
CA THR A 2 -4.00 -15.04 -19.31
C THR A 2 -4.42 -14.15 -18.15
N THR A 3 -4.97 -14.75 -17.11
CA THR A 3 -5.16 -14.12 -15.81
C THR A 3 -3.78 -13.93 -15.20
N SER A 4 -3.22 -12.72 -15.30
CA SER A 4 -2.05 -12.33 -14.53
C SER A 4 -2.53 -11.98 -13.12
N CYS A 5 -2.28 -12.94 -12.23
CA CYS A 5 -2.02 -12.90 -10.79
C CYS A 5 -2.30 -11.57 -10.04
N GLY A 6 -2.99 -11.69 -8.90
CA GLY A 6 -3.26 -10.60 -7.95
C GLY A 6 -2.03 -9.81 -7.48
N THR A 7 -0.82 -10.28 -7.79
CA THR A 7 0.45 -9.55 -7.64
C THR A 7 0.47 -8.19 -8.35
N LEU A 8 -0.23 -8.02 -9.48
CA LEU A 8 -0.16 -6.75 -10.24
C LEU A 8 -0.66 -5.55 -9.41
N HIS A 9 -1.70 -5.74 -8.59
CA HIS A 9 -2.27 -4.65 -7.81
C HIS A 9 -1.28 -4.08 -6.78
N TYR A 10 -0.30 -4.88 -6.37
CA TYR A 10 0.77 -4.49 -5.45
C TYR A 10 2.05 -4.06 -6.17
N ALA A 11 2.14 -4.26 -7.49
CA ALA A 11 3.35 -3.98 -8.25
C ALA A 11 3.57 -2.47 -8.43
N ALA A 12 4.81 -2.04 -8.21
CA ALA A 12 5.21 -0.65 -8.35
C ALA A 12 5.28 -0.22 -9.84
N PRO A 13 5.13 1.09 -10.14
CA PRO A 13 5.15 1.63 -11.50
C PRO A 13 6.40 1.24 -12.30
N GLU A 14 7.57 1.25 -11.65
CA GLU A 14 8.85 0.88 -12.24
C GLU A 14 8.93 -0.60 -12.67
N ILE A 15 8.25 -1.48 -11.93
CA ILE A 15 8.16 -2.92 -12.23
C ILE A 15 7.17 -3.15 -13.39
N VAL A 16 6.06 -2.41 -13.42
CA VAL A 16 5.02 -2.55 -14.45
C VAL A 16 5.44 -1.93 -15.79
N GLY A 17 6.11 -0.77 -15.75
CA GLY A 17 6.40 0.03 -16.95
C GLY A 17 7.72 -0.30 -17.65
N THR A 18 8.77 -0.63 -16.89
CA THR A 18 10.14 -0.69 -17.43
C THR A 18 10.87 -2.00 -17.14
N ALA A 19 10.39 -2.82 -16.20
CA ALA A 19 11.05 -4.06 -15.76
C ALA A 19 12.54 -3.89 -15.37
N GLU A 20 12.98 -2.67 -15.06
CA GLU A 20 14.34 -2.39 -14.60
C GLU A 20 14.41 -2.38 -13.06
N THR A 21 15.54 -2.89 -12.57
CA THR A 21 16.03 -2.90 -11.18
C THR A 21 14.98 -2.96 -10.07
N TYR A 22 14.77 -4.16 -9.54
CA TYR A 22 14.13 -4.36 -8.23
C TYR A 22 14.96 -3.62 -7.17
N THR A 23 14.31 -2.70 -6.46
CA THR A 23 14.89 -1.93 -5.35
C THR A 23 13.94 -2.01 -4.17
N GLU A 24 14.42 -1.74 -2.96
CA GLU A 24 13.60 -1.68 -1.76
C GLU A 24 12.39 -0.73 -1.90
N ALA A 25 12.49 0.28 -2.78
CA ALA A 25 11.39 1.19 -3.05
C ALA A 25 10.15 0.46 -3.59
N CYS A 26 10.28 -0.62 -4.37
CA CYS A 26 9.10 -1.33 -4.87
C CYS A 26 8.34 -2.08 -3.76
N ASP A 27 9.05 -2.51 -2.71
CA ASP A 27 8.43 -3.06 -1.51
C ASP A 27 7.64 -1.97 -0.79
N MET A 28 8.17 -0.74 -0.73
CA MET A 28 7.47 0.40 -0.12
C MET A 28 6.17 0.75 -0.84
N TRP A 29 6.13 0.64 -2.17
CA TRP A 29 4.86 0.78 -2.92
C TRP A 29 3.85 -0.31 -2.54
N SER A 30 4.31 -1.55 -2.45
CA SER A 30 3.48 -2.69 -2.06
C SER A 30 2.87 -2.48 -0.66
N ILE A 31 3.66 -1.94 0.27
CA ILE A 31 3.21 -1.53 1.61
C ILE A 31 2.16 -0.42 1.52
N GLY A 32 2.34 0.58 0.66
CA GLY A 32 1.35 1.64 0.45
C GLY A 32 0.02 1.10 -0.06
N VAL A 33 0.04 0.17 -1.02
CA VAL A 33 -1.16 -0.51 -1.51
C VAL A 33 -1.83 -1.30 -0.38
N LEU A 34 -1.05 -2.06 0.39
CA LEU A 34 -1.57 -2.84 1.52
C LEU A 34 -2.19 -1.94 2.59
N ALA A 35 -1.53 -0.85 2.98
CA ALA A 35 -2.06 0.11 3.93
C ALA A 35 -3.40 0.71 3.44
N PHE A 36 -3.50 1.08 2.16
CA PHE A 36 -4.75 1.54 1.57
C PHE A 36 -5.85 0.47 1.66
N VAL A 37 -5.53 -0.79 1.36
CA VAL A 37 -6.47 -1.91 1.45
C VAL A 37 -6.91 -2.15 2.89
N LEU A 38 -6.01 -2.08 3.87
CA LEU A 38 -6.36 -2.24 5.30
C LEU A 38 -7.29 -1.13 5.79
N LEU A 39 -7.07 0.11 5.34
CA LEU A 39 -7.88 1.27 5.75
C LEU A 39 -9.24 1.32 5.04
N THR A 40 -9.30 0.88 3.78
CA THR A 40 -10.50 1.07 2.94
C THR A 40 -11.23 -0.21 2.57
N VAL A 41 -10.65 -1.38 2.84
CA VAL A 41 -11.11 -2.70 2.36
C VAL A 41 -11.25 -2.78 0.83
N SER A 42 -10.54 -1.92 0.11
CA SER A 42 -10.60 -1.79 -1.35
C SER A 42 -9.23 -1.47 -1.93
N PHE A 43 -8.99 -1.79 -3.20
CA PHE A 43 -7.72 -1.45 -3.86
C PHE A 43 -7.68 0.03 -4.26
N PRO A 44 -6.47 0.66 -4.24
CA PRO A 44 -6.29 2.03 -4.74
C PRO A 44 -6.49 2.13 -6.25
N PHE A 45 -6.22 1.05 -6.98
CA PHE A 45 -6.35 0.94 -8.43
C PHE A 45 -7.29 -0.21 -8.80
N ASP A 46 -8.40 0.12 -9.47
CA ASP A 46 -9.42 -0.82 -9.90
C ASP A 46 -9.79 -0.59 -11.38
N GLY A 47 -10.29 -1.63 -12.04
CA GLY A 47 -10.64 -1.66 -13.46
C GLY A 47 -10.13 -2.91 -14.18
N THR A 48 -10.12 -2.86 -15.51
CA THR A 48 -9.50 -3.88 -16.35
C THR A 48 -7.98 -3.89 -16.15
N LEU A 49 -7.32 -5.00 -16.53
CA LEU A 49 -5.87 -5.16 -16.41
C LEU A 49 -5.08 -3.97 -17.00
N GLU A 50 -5.51 -3.49 -18.16
CA GLU A 50 -4.84 -2.39 -18.85
C GLU A 50 -5.08 -1.04 -18.16
N GLU A 51 -6.30 -0.82 -17.65
CA GLU A 51 -6.62 0.38 -16.87
C GLU A 51 -5.84 0.42 -15.56
N VAL A 52 -5.73 -0.70 -14.85
CA VAL A 52 -4.96 -0.80 -13.61
C VAL A 52 -3.49 -0.48 -13.87
N LYS A 53 -2.88 -1.05 -14.92
CA LYS A 53 -1.49 -0.71 -15.30
C LYS A 53 -1.33 0.77 -15.59
N GLN A 54 -2.24 1.36 -16.34
CA GLN A 54 -2.20 2.79 -16.67
C GLN A 54 -2.35 3.67 -15.44
N LYS A 55 -3.24 3.30 -14.51
CA LYS A 55 -3.42 4.03 -13.24
C LYS A 55 -2.19 3.92 -12.34
N ILE A 56 -1.61 2.72 -12.22
CA ILE A 56 -0.36 2.50 -11.48
C ILE A 56 0.75 3.39 -12.07
N CYS A 57 0.99 3.33 -13.38
CA CYS A 57 2.03 4.13 -14.03
C CYS A 57 1.81 5.65 -13.92
N LYS A 58 0.56 6.10 -13.75
CA LYS A 58 0.21 7.52 -13.54
C LYS A 58 0.15 7.93 -12.06
N GLY A 59 0.11 6.98 -11.13
CA GLY A 59 -0.19 7.26 -9.71
C GLY A 59 -1.63 7.76 -9.49
N ASP A 60 -2.57 7.35 -10.33
CA ASP A 60 -3.97 7.80 -10.27
C ASP A 60 -4.77 6.99 -9.24
N VAL A 61 -4.58 7.35 -7.96
CA VAL A 61 -5.24 6.73 -6.80
C VAL A 61 -6.59 7.37 -6.54
N ASP A 62 -7.62 6.56 -6.29
CA ASP A 62 -8.96 7.03 -5.92
C ASP A 62 -9.04 7.38 -4.42
N TRP A 63 -8.52 8.57 -4.07
CA TRP A 63 -8.50 9.06 -2.69
C TRP A 63 -9.88 9.28 -2.06
N ASN A 64 -10.96 9.31 -2.84
CA ASN A 64 -12.31 9.45 -2.28
C ASN A 64 -12.70 8.24 -1.41
N ARG A 65 -12.09 7.08 -1.68
CA ARG A 65 -12.36 5.83 -0.94
C ARG A 65 -11.81 5.84 0.49
N ILE A 66 -10.75 6.61 0.73
CA ILE A 66 -10.14 6.75 2.05
C ILE A 66 -10.61 8.04 2.75
N LYS A 67 -10.73 9.15 2.03
CA LYS A 67 -11.13 10.46 2.60
C LYS A 67 -12.58 10.52 3.07
N GLY A 68 -13.43 9.60 2.61
CA GLY A 68 -14.84 9.51 3.02
C GLY A 68 -15.12 8.61 4.23
N LYS A 69 -14.11 7.97 4.80
CA LYS A 69 -14.24 7.10 5.98
C LYS A 69 -13.76 7.86 7.22
N ASP A 70 -14.12 7.38 8.42
CA ASP A 70 -13.61 7.88 9.72
C ASP A 70 -12.12 7.52 9.89
N THR A 71 -11.29 7.89 8.92
CA THR A 71 -9.86 7.64 8.86
C THR A 71 -9.12 8.92 9.26
N CYS A 72 -8.06 8.80 10.05
CA CYS A 72 -7.27 9.96 10.47
C CYS A 72 -6.43 10.54 9.31
N GLU A 73 -6.13 11.83 9.39
CA GLU A 73 -5.35 12.54 8.37
C GLU A 73 -3.93 11.96 8.24
N GLU A 74 -3.36 11.49 9.35
CA GLU A 74 -2.04 10.87 9.40
C GLU A 74 -1.97 9.56 8.60
N ALA A 75 -3.05 8.78 8.61
CA ALA A 75 -3.14 7.54 7.82
C ALA A 75 -3.18 7.84 6.32
N ILE A 76 -3.91 8.88 5.93
CA ILE A 76 -3.98 9.32 4.53
C ILE A 76 -2.62 9.83 4.08
N ASP A 77 -1.96 10.69 4.88
CA ASP A 77 -0.62 11.21 4.61
C ASP A 77 0.44 10.09 4.49
N PHE A 78 0.35 9.07 5.36
CA PHE A 78 1.22 7.90 5.29
C PHE A 78 1.10 7.17 3.94
N VAL A 79 -0.12 6.93 3.47
CA VAL A 79 -0.37 6.27 2.19
C VAL A 79 0.02 7.16 1.01
N GLU A 80 -0.24 8.48 1.07
CA GLU A 80 0.15 9.45 0.03
C GLU A 80 1.67 9.47 -0.17
N LYS A 81 2.47 9.35 0.91
CA LYS A 81 3.94 9.29 0.85
C LYS A 81 4.51 7.96 0.34
N LEU A 82 3.74 6.88 0.41
CA LEU A 82 4.13 5.56 -0.10
C LEU A 82 3.71 5.34 -1.56
N LEU A 83 2.56 5.86 -1.97
CA LEU A 83 2.03 5.74 -3.34
C LEU A 83 2.57 6.85 -4.26
N VAL A 84 3.88 7.09 -4.19
CA VAL A 84 4.61 8.03 -5.05
C VAL A 84 5.22 7.29 -6.23
N VAL A 85 4.92 7.76 -7.45
CA VAL A 85 5.39 7.13 -8.71
C VAL A 85 6.90 7.20 -8.83
N ASP A 86 7.49 8.34 -8.50
CA ASP A 86 8.94 8.52 -8.47
C ASP A 86 9.54 7.77 -7.27
N SER A 87 10.17 6.63 -7.53
CA SER A 87 10.75 5.76 -6.50
C SER A 87 11.79 6.47 -5.62
N SER A 88 12.48 7.48 -6.14
CA SER A 88 13.48 8.26 -5.37
C SER A 88 12.88 9.21 -4.34
N LYS A 89 11.59 9.55 -4.48
CA LYS A 89 10.84 10.42 -3.57
C LYS A 89 9.88 9.64 -2.67
N ARG A 90 9.80 8.32 -2.88
CA ARG A 90 8.94 7.43 -2.11
C ARG A 90 9.52 7.26 -0.71
N MET A 91 8.66 7.30 0.30
CA MET A 91 9.05 7.12 1.68
C MET A 91 9.74 5.77 1.89
N THR A 92 10.88 5.79 2.57
CA THR A 92 11.67 4.60 2.91
C THR A 92 11.11 3.89 4.13
N ALA A 93 11.49 2.62 4.35
CA ALA A 93 11.07 1.87 5.53
C ALA A 93 11.46 2.56 6.85
N GLN A 94 12.63 3.19 6.90
CA GLN A 94 13.06 3.94 8.09
C GLN A 94 12.16 5.15 8.35
N GLU A 95 11.85 5.94 7.32
CA GLU A 95 10.95 7.09 7.45
C GLU A 95 9.52 6.67 7.81
N CYS A 96 9.06 5.50 7.34
CA CYS A 96 7.78 4.93 7.73
C CYS A 96 7.71 4.68 9.24
N LEU A 97 8.76 4.11 9.82
CA LEU A 97 8.82 3.81 11.25
C LEU A 97 8.76 5.07 12.12
N GLU A 98 9.27 6.20 11.61
CA GLU A 98 9.22 7.49 12.30
C GLU A 98 7.91 8.25 12.04
N HIS A 99 7.04 7.75 11.16
CA HIS A 99 5.83 8.44 10.75
C HIS A 99 4.78 8.49 11.87
N PRO A 100 4.12 9.64 12.12
CA PRO A 100 3.11 9.78 13.18
C PRO A 100 2.02 8.71 13.13
N PHE A 101 1.63 8.27 11.93
CA PHE A 101 0.64 7.21 11.75
C PHE A 101 0.97 5.91 12.50
N LEU A 102 2.23 5.47 12.50
CA LEU A 102 2.64 4.25 13.21
C LEU A 102 2.81 4.51 14.71
N HIS A 103 3.24 5.72 15.10
CA HIS A 103 3.30 6.10 16.52
C HIS A 103 1.91 6.30 17.17
N LEU A 104 0.84 6.47 16.39
CA LEU A 104 -0.53 6.46 16.94
C LEU A 104 -0.88 5.11 17.57
N LEU A 105 -0.17 4.03 17.22
CA LEU A 105 -0.34 2.70 17.79
C LEU A 105 0.46 2.50 19.09
N ASP A 106 1.40 3.38 19.42
CA ASP A 106 2.17 3.35 20.69
C ASP A 106 1.33 3.81 21.90
N VAL A 107 0.08 4.21 21.67
CA VAL A 107 -0.87 4.50 22.75
C VAL A 107 -1.39 3.17 23.30
N GLU A 108 -0.65 2.60 24.26
CA GLU A 108 -1.01 1.45 25.12
C GLU A 108 -2.15 0.59 24.58
N THR A 109 -1.85 -0.25 23.59
CA THR A 109 -2.73 -1.37 23.29
C THR A 109 -1.99 -2.65 23.66
N ASP A 110 -2.34 -3.18 24.84
CA ASP A 110 -2.52 -4.62 24.98
C ASP A 110 -3.49 -5.06 23.87
N ILE A 111 -2.99 -5.18 22.64
CA ILE A 111 -3.70 -5.93 21.61
C ILE A 111 -3.49 -7.37 22.05
N ASP A 112 -4.42 -7.88 22.87
CA ASP A 112 -4.67 -9.31 23.00
C ASP A 112 -5.10 -9.79 21.60
N ILE A 113 -4.13 -9.94 20.69
CA ILE A 113 -4.32 -10.73 19.48
C ILE A 113 -4.52 -12.14 20.01
N PRO A 114 -5.71 -12.73 19.88
CA PRO A 114 -5.90 -14.12 20.26
C PRO A 114 -4.87 -14.94 19.46
N LEU A 115 -4.00 -15.67 20.15
CA LEU A 115 -2.93 -16.49 19.53
C LEU A 115 -3.49 -17.46 18.48
N ASP A 116 -4.79 -17.76 18.57
CA ASP A 116 -5.60 -18.50 17.63
C ASP A 116 -5.69 -17.88 16.21
N ILE A 117 -5.37 -16.60 16.02
CA ILE A 117 -5.27 -15.99 14.67
C ILE A 117 -3.90 -16.26 14.03
N ILE A 118 -2.86 -16.54 14.82
CA ILE A 118 -1.48 -16.74 14.33
C ILE A 118 -1.26 -18.19 13.88
N ASP A 119 -1.97 -19.16 14.46
CA ASP A 119 -1.81 -20.58 14.14
C ASP A 119 -2.50 -21.02 12.82
N ASP A 120 -3.38 -20.20 12.21
CA ASP A 120 -4.06 -20.55 10.95
C ASP A 120 -3.24 -20.21 9.68
N PHE A 121 -2.01 -19.73 9.84
CA PHE A 121 -1.03 -19.53 8.77
C PHE A 121 0.12 -20.56 8.85
N GLU A 122 -0.20 -21.84 9.05
CA GLU A 122 0.71 -22.92 8.67
C GLU A 122 0.44 -23.37 7.22
N LEU A 123 1.54 -23.56 6.50
CA LEU A 123 1.66 -23.77 5.06
C LEU A 123 1.45 -25.23 4.65
#